data_AF-A0A3Q8VRF5-F1
#
_entry.id   AF-A0A3Q8VRF5-F1
#
_cell.length_a   1.000
_cell.length_b   1.000
_cell.length_c   1.000
_cell.angle_alpha   90.00
_cell.angle_beta   90.00
_cell.angle_gamma   90.00
#
_symmetry.space_group_name_H-M   'P 1'
#
loop_
_entity.id
_entity.type
_entity.pdbx_description
1 polymer ?
#
loop_
_entity_poly.entity_id
_entity_poly.type
_entity_poly.pdbx_seq_one_letter_code
_entity_poly.pdbx_strand_id
1 'polypeptide(L)'
;MNNLYFSHTVENIDFDKKRRLFLVQTSQGEYFARNICLGTGKQPYLPPCVKHMTQSCFHASEMNLRRPDLSGKRITVVGGGQSGADLFLNALRGEWGEAAEINWVSRRNNFNALDEAAFADEYFTPEYISGFSGLEEDIRHQLLDEQKMTSDGITADSLLTIYRELYHRFEVLRKPRNIRLLPSRSVTTLESSGPGWKLLMEHHLDQ
;
A
#
# COMPACT_ATOMS: atom_id res chain seq x y z
N MET A 1 -5.68 -21.10 25.26
CA MET A 1 -4.79 -20.73 24.12
C MET A 1 -3.36 -20.93 24.59
N ASN A 2 -2.82 -22.16 24.51
CA ASN A 2 -1.52 -22.50 25.13
C ASN A 2 -0.38 -22.59 24.09
N ASN A 3 -0.66 -22.21 22.84
CA ASN A 3 0.24 -22.32 21.69
C ASN A 3 0.44 -20.96 20.99
N LEU A 4 0.07 -19.86 21.66
CA LEU A 4 0.20 -18.49 21.17
C LEU A 4 0.99 -17.68 22.19
N TYR A 5 2.14 -17.17 21.75
CA TYR A 5 3.06 -16.41 22.59
C TYR A 5 3.22 -15.01 22.01
N PHE A 6 2.57 -14.04 22.64
CA PHE A 6 2.69 -12.61 22.29
C PHE A 6 3.94 -12.01 22.93
N SER A 7 4.44 -10.89 22.39
CA SER A 7 5.66 -10.23 22.89
C SER A 7 6.93 -11.10 22.84
N HIS A 8 6.95 -12.07 21.92
CA HIS A 8 8.09 -12.93 21.61
C HIS A 8 8.61 -12.59 20.21
N THR A 9 9.40 -11.53 20.11
CA THR A 9 10.01 -11.13 18.84
C THR A 9 11.05 -12.17 18.46
N VAL A 10 10.92 -12.79 17.29
CA VAL A 10 11.96 -13.65 16.73
C VAL A 10 13.10 -12.77 16.24
N GLU A 11 14.29 -12.95 16.80
CA GLU A 11 15.48 -12.16 16.51
C GLU A 11 16.41 -12.88 15.54
N ASN A 12 16.48 -14.21 15.63
CA ASN A 12 17.31 -15.04 14.77
C ASN A 12 16.75 -16.46 14.66
N ILE A 13 17.02 -17.12 13.53
CA ILE A 13 16.67 -18.52 13.28
C ILE A 13 17.90 -19.22 12.71
N ASP A 14 18.38 -20.23 13.43
CA ASP A 14 19.50 -21.08 13.02
C ASP A 14 19.07 -22.55 12.91
N PHE A 15 19.93 -23.38 12.30
CA PHE A 15 19.74 -24.83 12.27
C PHE A 15 20.85 -25.56 13.04
N ASP A 16 20.48 -26.17 14.18
CA ASP A 16 21.39 -27.02 14.94
C ASP A 16 21.55 -28.36 14.23
N LYS A 17 22.68 -28.53 13.52
CA LYS A 17 23.02 -29.75 12.79
C LYS A 17 23.15 -30.99 13.68
N LYS A 18 23.57 -30.83 14.95
CA LYS A 18 23.73 -31.97 15.88
C LYS A 18 22.37 -32.47 16.36
N ARG A 19 21.47 -31.56 16.73
CA ARG A 19 20.12 -31.90 17.19
C ARG A 19 19.14 -32.15 16.04
N ARG A 20 19.49 -31.71 14.82
CA ARG A 20 18.60 -31.69 13.65
C ARG A 20 17.30 -30.94 13.91
N LEU A 21 17.40 -29.81 14.63
CA LEU A 21 16.30 -28.93 14.97
C LEU A 21 16.64 -27.50 14.58
N PHE A 22 15.64 -26.73 14.22
CA PHE A 22 15.75 -25.29 14.17
C PHE A 22 15.86 -24.72 15.58
N LEU A 23 16.79 -23.79 15.78
CA LEU A 23 16.91 -22.95 16.95
C LEU A 23 16.29 -21.60 16.62
N VAL A 24 15.19 -21.26 17.28
CA VAL A 24 14.51 -19.98 17.17
C VAL A 24 14.88 -19.17 18.40
N GLN A 25 15.64 -18.09 18.19
CA GLN A 25 15.99 -17.16 19.25
C GLN A 25 14.99 -16.03 19.27
N THR A 26 14.44 -15.77 20.44
CA THR A 26 13.45 -14.72 20.66
C THR A 26 13.86 -13.81 21.81
N SER A 27 13.20 -12.68 21.94
CA SER A 27 13.35 -11.76 23.07
C SER A 27 13.03 -12.38 24.45
N GLN A 28 12.38 -13.54 24.51
CA GLN A 28 12.02 -14.25 25.75
C GLN A 28 12.83 -15.55 25.95
N GLY A 29 13.75 -15.88 25.03
CA GLY A 29 14.60 -17.07 25.11
C GLY A 29 14.62 -17.90 23.84
N GLU A 30 15.14 -19.11 23.97
CA GLU A 30 15.41 -20.03 22.87
C GLU A 30 14.39 -21.17 22.77
N TYR A 31 13.98 -21.49 21.56
CA TYR A 31 13.01 -22.55 21.26
C TYR A 31 13.57 -23.48 20.19
N PHE A 32 13.33 -24.78 20.35
CA PHE A 32 13.71 -25.78 19.34
C PHE A 32 12.48 -26.31 18.61
N ALA A 33 12.55 -26.36 17.29
CA ALA A 33 11.46 -26.84 16.45
C ALA A 33 11.95 -27.78 15.35
N ARG A 34 11.11 -28.76 14.97
CA ARG A 34 11.37 -29.62 13.81
C ARG A 34 11.07 -28.94 12.47
N ASN A 35 10.03 -28.10 12.46
CA ASN A 35 9.53 -27.41 11.27
C ASN A 35 9.28 -25.93 11.62
N ILE A 36 9.43 -25.06 10.63
CA ILE A 36 9.10 -23.64 10.74
C ILE A 36 8.06 -23.29 9.67
N CYS A 37 7.06 -22.51 10.07
CA CYS A 37 6.14 -21.84 9.17
C CYS A 37 6.34 -20.33 9.35
N LEU A 38 6.70 -19.62 8.29
CA LEU A 38 6.95 -18.17 8.33
C LEU A 38 5.69 -17.41 7.87
N GLY A 39 5.07 -16.71 8.81
CA GLY A 39 3.89 -15.87 8.59
C GLY A 39 4.10 -14.44 9.06
N THR A 40 5.29 -13.86 8.83
CA THR A 40 5.71 -12.56 9.39
C THR A 40 5.09 -11.34 8.70
N GLY A 41 4.29 -11.55 7.65
CA GLY A 41 3.65 -10.48 6.87
C GLY A 41 4.62 -9.74 5.95
N LYS A 42 4.13 -8.64 5.36
CA LYS A 42 4.90 -7.77 4.44
C LYS A 42 5.49 -6.58 5.21
N GLN A 43 6.68 -6.14 4.82
CA GLN A 43 7.23 -4.87 5.28
C GLN A 43 6.72 -3.70 4.43
N PRO A 44 6.56 -2.49 5.02
CA PRO A 44 6.26 -1.28 4.26
C PRO A 44 7.29 -1.04 3.15
N TYR A 45 6.81 -0.77 1.93
CA TYR A 45 7.66 -0.40 0.81
C TYR A 45 7.76 1.13 0.73
N LEU A 46 9.00 1.64 0.76
CA LEU A 46 9.30 3.05 0.49
C LEU A 46 9.89 3.16 -0.93
N PRO A 47 9.38 4.07 -1.78
CA PRO A 47 9.98 4.35 -3.07
C PRO A 47 11.46 4.75 -2.91
N PRO A 48 12.35 4.47 -3.88
CA PRO A 48 13.80 4.77 -3.75
C PRO A 48 14.12 6.25 -3.44
N CYS A 49 13.25 7.17 -3.84
CA CYS A 49 13.38 8.59 -3.54
C CYS A 49 13.09 8.96 -2.07
N VAL A 50 12.47 8.04 -1.30
CA VAL A 50 12.15 8.20 0.12
C VAL A 50 13.16 7.41 0.96
N LYS A 51 14.20 8.10 1.46
CA LYS A 51 15.29 7.46 2.21
C LYS A 51 14.88 7.01 3.62
N HIS A 52 14.03 7.77 4.28
CA HIS A 52 13.55 7.48 5.63
C HIS A 52 12.18 8.12 5.87
N MET A 53 11.41 7.54 6.78
CA MET A 53 10.14 8.11 7.22
C MET A 53 10.39 9.24 8.22
N THR A 54 9.60 10.31 8.12
CA THR A 54 9.63 11.49 9.00
C THR A 54 8.23 11.76 9.55
N GLN A 55 8.05 12.78 10.38
CA GLN A 55 6.73 13.16 10.89
C GLN A 55 5.76 13.59 9.77
N SER A 56 6.25 14.20 8.68
CA SER A 56 5.45 14.73 7.59
C SER A 56 5.49 13.91 6.30
N CYS A 57 6.30 12.84 6.25
CA CYS A 57 6.37 11.88 5.14
C CYS A 57 6.48 10.46 5.72
N PHE A 58 5.40 9.69 5.66
CA PHE A 58 5.32 8.36 6.27
C PHE A 58 4.41 7.43 5.47
N HIS A 59 4.55 6.12 5.69
CA HIS A 59 3.78 5.09 5.02
C HIS A 59 2.34 4.99 5.54
N ALA A 60 1.41 4.59 4.66
CA ALA A 60 -0.02 4.50 4.97
C ALA A 60 -0.35 3.67 6.23
N SER A 61 0.44 2.62 6.52
CA SER A 61 0.28 1.77 7.70
C SER A 61 0.38 2.52 9.03
N GLU A 62 1.02 3.70 9.06
CA GLU A 62 1.18 4.48 10.28
C GLU A 62 0.13 5.59 10.45
N MET A 63 -0.77 5.77 9.48
CA MET A 63 -1.75 6.87 9.51
C MET A 63 -2.62 6.83 10.79
N ASN A 64 -3.16 5.66 11.14
CA ASN A 64 -4.02 5.50 12.32
C ASN A 64 -3.26 5.63 13.65
N LEU A 65 -1.96 5.33 13.66
CA LEU A 65 -1.10 5.48 14.83
C LEU A 65 -0.71 6.94 15.04
N ARG A 66 -0.36 7.64 13.94
CA ARG A 66 0.14 9.01 13.99
C ARG A 66 -0.95 10.06 14.13
N ARG A 67 -2.12 9.83 13.50
CA ARG A 67 -3.26 10.78 13.46
C ARG A 67 -2.78 12.23 13.24
N PRO A 68 -2.09 12.51 12.13
CA PRO A 68 -1.54 13.85 11.90
C PRO A 68 -2.67 14.88 11.81
N ASP A 69 -2.40 16.13 12.20
CA ASP A 69 -3.29 17.24 11.85
C ASP A 69 -2.98 17.73 10.43
N LEU A 70 -3.95 17.61 9.53
CA LEU A 70 -3.88 18.02 8.12
C LEU A 70 -4.46 19.42 7.89
N SER A 71 -5.00 20.07 8.92
CA SER A 71 -5.68 21.37 8.82
C SER A 71 -4.80 22.42 8.15
N GLY A 72 -5.30 23.01 7.07
CA GLY A 72 -4.60 24.06 6.33
C GLY A 72 -3.34 23.61 5.57
N LYS A 73 -3.04 22.30 5.54
CA LYS A 73 -1.85 21.76 4.86
C LYS A 73 -2.14 21.36 3.42
N ARG A 74 -1.08 21.35 2.60
CA ARG A 74 -1.09 20.73 1.27
C ARG A 74 -0.57 19.31 1.41
N ILE A 75 -1.39 18.32 1.10
CA ILE A 75 -1.04 16.91 1.26
C ILE A 75 -0.90 16.23 -0.11
N THR A 76 -0.08 15.18 -0.16
CA THR A 76 0.02 14.30 -1.33
C THR A 76 -0.06 12.85 -0.89
N VAL A 77 -1.05 12.13 -1.39
CA VAL A 77 -1.17 10.68 -1.25
C VAL A 77 -0.50 10.03 -2.45
N VAL A 78 0.51 9.20 -2.21
CA VAL A 78 1.25 8.48 -3.27
C VAL A 78 0.85 7.01 -3.23
N GLY A 79 0.19 6.54 -4.28
CA GLY A 79 -0.28 5.16 -4.40
C GLY A 79 -1.72 5.08 -4.93
N GLY A 80 -1.93 4.28 -5.98
CA GLY A 80 -3.23 4.14 -6.65
C GLY A 80 -4.00 2.86 -6.32
N GLY A 81 -3.64 2.16 -5.24
CA GLY A 81 -4.38 0.99 -4.73
C GLY A 81 -5.36 1.37 -3.62
N GLN A 82 -6.05 0.37 -3.05
CA GLN A 82 -7.08 0.56 -2.03
C GLN A 82 -6.66 1.48 -0.88
N SER A 83 -5.49 1.26 -0.27
CA SER A 83 -5.02 2.11 0.84
C SER A 83 -4.85 3.58 0.44
N GLY A 84 -4.43 3.86 -0.81
CA GLY A 84 -4.35 5.23 -1.31
C GLY A 84 -5.73 5.87 -1.47
N ALA A 85 -6.70 5.09 -1.96
CA ALA A 85 -8.10 5.51 -2.08
C ALA A 85 -8.72 5.83 -0.72
N ASP A 86 -8.52 4.96 0.28
CA ASP A 86 -9.04 5.14 1.63
C ASP A 86 -8.44 6.38 2.30
N LEU A 87 -7.12 6.59 2.19
CA LEU A 87 -6.46 7.78 2.72
C LEU A 87 -6.97 9.06 2.05
N PHE A 88 -7.13 9.03 0.72
CA PHE A 88 -7.67 10.15 -0.03
C PHE A 88 -9.10 10.47 0.40
N LEU A 89 -9.97 9.46 0.49
CA LEU A 89 -11.37 9.61 0.90
C LEU A 89 -11.50 10.14 2.34
N ASN A 90 -10.70 9.62 3.27
CA ASN A 90 -10.73 10.08 4.66
C ASN A 90 -10.20 11.52 4.80
N ALA A 91 -9.15 11.88 4.06
CA ALA A 91 -8.68 13.27 4.00
C ALA A 91 -9.73 14.19 3.36
N LEU A 92 -10.43 13.73 2.33
CA LEU A 92 -11.54 14.45 1.69
C LEU A 92 -12.70 14.73 2.65
N ARG A 93 -12.97 13.78 3.55
CA ARG A 93 -13.99 13.89 4.61
C ARG A 93 -13.54 14.68 5.83
N GLY A 94 -12.26 15.06 5.91
CA GLY A 94 -11.73 15.84 7.01
C GLY A 94 -11.49 15.04 8.28
N GLU A 95 -11.33 13.71 8.21
CA GLU A 95 -11.06 12.83 9.36
C GLU A 95 -9.84 13.25 10.19
N TRP A 96 -8.90 13.96 9.55
CA TRP A 96 -7.68 14.48 10.15
C TRP A 96 -7.57 16.00 10.05
N GLY A 97 -8.70 16.71 9.97
CA GLY A 97 -8.75 18.14 9.74
C GLY A 97 -8.83 18.50 8.25
N GLU A 98 -9.34 19.71 7.97
CA GLU A 98 -9.58 20.17 6.60
C GLU A 98 -8.29 20.63 5.92
N ALA A 99 -7.79 19.80 5.01
CA ALA A 99 -6.62 20.12 4.20
C ALA A 99 -6.86 21.31 3.27
N ALA A 100 -5.84 22.16 3.11
CA ALA A 100 -5.88 23.26 2.14
C ALA A 100 -5.86 22.73 0.70
N GLU A 101 -5.11 21.66 0.42
CA GLU A 101 -5.02 21.01 -0.90
C GLU A 101 -4.77 19.50 -0.74
N ILE A 102 -5.39 18.68 -1.58
CA ILE A 102 -5.17 17.23 -1.61
C ILE A 102 -4.75 16.80 -3.02
N ASN A 103 -3.55 16.24 -3.14
CA ASN A 103 -3.04 15.62 -4.36
C ASN A 103 -3.09 14.10 -4.21
N TRP A 104 -3.61 13.38 -5.21
CA TRP A 104 -3.58 11.92 -5.25
C TRP A 104 -2.81 11.44 -6.49
N VAL A 105 -1.64 10.87 -6.26
CA VAL A 105 -0.68 10.48 -7.30
C VAL A 105 -0.69 8.97 -7.48
N SER A 106 -0.80 8.53 -8.73
CA SER A 106 -0.71 7.11 -9.10
C SER A 106 0.22 6.94 -10.31
N ARG A 107 1.06 5.91 -10.24
CA ARG A 107 1.88 5.45 -11.38
C ARG A 107 1.05 4.73 -12.44
N ARG A 108 -0.14 4.26 -12.08
CA ARG A 108 -1.05 3.59 -13.03
C ARG A 108 -1.67 4.64 -13.94
N ASN A 109 -2.00 4.23 -15.15
CA ASN A 109 -2.64 5.11 -16.13
C ASN A 109 -4.00 5.67 -15.66
N ASN A 110 -4.62 5.02 -14.67
CA ASN A 110 -5.86 5.44 -14.04
C ASN A 110 -5.92 4.97 -12.57
N PHE A 111 -6.99 5.35 -11.86
CA PHE A 111 -7.40 4.73 -10.60
C PHE A 111 -8.30 3.52 -10.92
N ASN A 112 -7.66 2.40 -11.26
CA ASN A 112 -8.36 1.21 -11.75
C ASN A 112 -9.12 0.48 -10.64
N ALA A 113 -10.29 -0.04 -11.00
CA ALA A 113 -11.08 -0.90 -10.13
C ALA A 113 -10.38 -2.24 -9.91
N LEU A 114 -10.66 -2.86 -8.77
CA LEU A 114 -10.41 -4.27 -8.52
C LEU A 114 -11.24 -5.09 -9.51
N ASP A 115 -10.61 -6.05 -10.18
CA ASP A 115 -11.31 -6.98 -11.04
C ASP A 115 -11.88 -8.12 -10.20
N GLU A 116 -13.16 -7.97 -9.88
CA GLU A 116 -13.98 -8.91 -9.09
C GLU A 116 -14.91 -9.74 -9.98
N ALA A 117 -14.57 -9.88 -11.27
CA ALA A 117 -15.34 -10.75 -12.15
C ALA A 117 -15.19 -12.22 -11.72
N ALA A 118 -16.27 -13.00 -11.83
CA ALA A 118 -16.25 -14.43 -11.46
C ALA A 118 -15.16 -15.24 -12.20
N PHE A 119 -14.79 -14.83 -13.42
CA PHE A 119 -13.67 -15.44 -14.16
C PHE A 119 -12.29 -15.02 -13.65
N ALA A 120 -12.16 -13.84 -13.06
CA ALA A 120 -10.93 -13.41 -12.40
C ALA A 120 -10.72 -14.18 -11.09
N ASP A 121 -11.81 -14.58 -10.42
CA ASP A 121 -11.73 -15.39 -9.19
C ASP A 121 -11.10 -16.77 -9.43
N GLU A 122 -11.16 -17.29 -10.66
CA GLU A 122 -10.53 -18.57 -11.04
C GLU A 122 -9.01 -18.58 -10.78
N TYR A 123 -8.35 -17.41 -10.80
CA TYR A 123 -6.92 -17.29 -10.48
C TYR A 123 -6.59 -17.63 -9.01
N PHE A 124 -7.59 -17.60 -8.12
CA PHE A 124 -7.39 -17.92 -6.71
C PHE A 124 -7.76 -19.38 -6.36
N THR A 125 -8.07 -20.20 -7.37
CA THR A 125 -8.38 -21.62 -7.17
C THR A 125 -7.10 -22.46 -6.96
N PRO A 126 -7.18 -23.57 -6.20
CA PRO A 126 -6.04 -24.48 -6.05
C PRO A 126 -5.52 -25.04 -7.38
N GLU A 127 -6.40 -25.26 -8.35
CA GLU A 127 -6.05 -25.81 -9.66
C GLU A 127 -5.19 -24.81 -10.46
N TYR A 128 -5.59 -23.54 -10.51
CA TYR A 128 -4.78 -22.49 -11.13
C TYR A 128 -3.43 -22.34 -10.44
N ILE A 129 -3.39 -22.30 -9.10
CA ILE A 129 -2.14 -22.15 -8.33
C ILE A 129 -1.18 -23.33 -8.61
N SER A 130 -1.72 -24.56 -8.70
CA SER A 130 -0.93 -25.74 -9.04
C SER A 130 -0.28 -25.59 -10.41
N GLY A 131 -1.06 -25.19 -11.43
CA GLY A 131 -0.55 -24.94 -12.78
C GLY A 131 0.49 -23.81 -12.80
N PHE A 132 0.16 -22.67 -12.18
CA PHE A 132 1.01 -21.49 -12.09
C PHE A 132 2.37 -21.79 -11.45
N SER A 133 2.40 -22.63 -10.41
CA SER A 133 3.64 -22.98 -9.70
C SER A 133 4.65 -23.76 -10.56
N GLY A 134 4.17 -24.45 -11.60
CA GLY A 134 5.01 -25.21 -12.54
C GLY A 134 5.50 -24.41 -13.75
N LEU A 135 5.11 -23.14 -13.88
CA LEU A 135 5.51 -22.29 -15.01
C LEU A 135 6.93 -21.75 -14.87
N GLU A 136 7.57 -21.51 -16.01
CA GLU A 136 8.83 -20.77 -16.10
C GLU A 136 8.69 -19.36 -15.50
N GLU A 137 9.79 -18.84 -14.94
CA GLU A 137 9.79 -17.56 -14.21
C GLU A 137 9.30 -16.37 -15.05
N ASP A 138 9.74 -16.25 -16.30
CA ASP A 138 9.32 -15.16 -17.18
C ASP A 138 7.81 -15.18 -17.46
N ILE A 139 7.23 -16.38 -17.63
CA ILE A 139 5.80 -16.55 -17.86
C ILE A 139 5.02 -16.17 -16.59
N ARG A 140 5.50 -16.59 -15.41
CA ARG A 140 4.89 -16.20 -14.13
C ARG A 140 4.87 -14.68 -13.97
N HIS A 141 5.97 -14.01 -14.28
CA HIS A 141 6.03 -12.54 -14.20
C HIS A 141 5.05 -11.86 -15.15
N GLN A 142 4.98 -12.31 -16.41
CA GLN A 142 4.02 -11.78 -17.37
C GLN A 142 2.57 -11.92 -16.87
N LEU A 143 2.19 -13.11 -16.40
CA LEU A 143 0.84 -13.37 -15.90
C LEU A 143 0.52 -12.52 -14.66
N LEU A 144 1.47 -12.36 -13.72
CA LEU A 144 1.28 -11.51 -12.55
C LEU A 144 1.06 -10.04 -12.91
N ASP A 145 1.72 -9.54 -13.96
CA ASP A 145 1.51 -8.18 -14.44
C ASP A 145 0.16 -8.00 -15.15
N GLU A 146 -0.29 -8.99 -15.91
CA GLU A 146 -1.62 -9.01 -16.55
C GLU A 146 -2.75 -9.10 -15.51
N GLN A 147 -2.57 -9.92 -14.48
CA GLN A 147 -3.57 -10.20 -13.44
C GLN A 147 -3.56 -9.20 -12.29
N LYS A 148 -2.73 -8.16 -12.37
CA LYS A 148 -2.47 -7.23 -11.27
C LYS A 148 -3.71 -6.60 -10.65
N MET A 149 -4.75 -6.35 -11.45
CA MET A 149 -5.98 -5.70 -10.99
C MET A 149 -6.91 -6.63 -10.21
N THR A 150 -6.67 -7.94 -10.19
CA THR A 150 -7.45 -8.87 -9.36
C THR A 150 -7.05 -8.80 -7.88
N SER A 151 -5.86 -8.27 -7.57
CA SER A 151 -5.39 -8.09 -6.19
C SER A 151 -5.11 -6.64 -5.79
N ASP A 152 -4.63 -5.81 -6.72
CA ASP A 152 -4.09 -4.48 -6.37
C ASP A 152 -4.99 -3.31 -6.78
N GLY A 153 -6.18 -3.57 -7.31
CA GLY A 153 -7.17 -2.56 -7.68
C GLY A 153 -7.80 -1.85 -6.47
N ILE A 154 -8.69 -0.89 -6.75
CA ILE A 154 -9.53 -0.23 -5.76
C ILE A 154 -10.95 -0.79 -5.88
N THR A 155 -11.64 -1.11 -4.79
CA THR A 155 -13.01 -1.62 -4.89
C THR A 155 -13.91 -0.63 -5.67
N ALA A 156 -14.84 -1.17 -6.45
CA ALA A 156 -15.75 -0.35 -7.25
C ALA A 156 -16.57 0.62 -6.37
N ASP A 157 -16.96 0.17 -5.17
CA ASP A 157 -17.67 1.00 -4.19
C ASP A 157 -16.82 2.16 -3.66
N SER A 158 -15.54 1.95 -3.36
CA SER A 158 -14.65 3.03 -2.94
C SER A 158 -14.47 4.08 -4.04
N LEU A 159 -14.28 3.65 -5.30
CA LEU A 159 -14.19 4.57 -6.44
C LEU A 159 -15.49 5.38 -6.63
N LEU A 160 -16.64 4.71 -6.55
CA LEU A 160 -17.95 5.36 -6.67
C LEU A 160 -18.19 6.35 -5.52
N THR A 161 -17.82 5.98 -4.30
CA THR A 161 -17.92 6.84 -3.13
C THR A 161 -17.05 8.08 -3.29
N ILE A 162 -15.78 7.92 -3.69
CA ILE A 162 -14.89 9.04 -3.99
C ILE A 162 -15.50 9.96 -5.05
N TYR A 163 -16.01 9.39 -6.16
CA TYR A 163 -16.63 10.17 -7.22
C TYR A 163 -17.83 10.98 -6.72
N ARG A 164 -18.72 10.36 -5.93
CA ARG A 164 -19.89 11.02 -5.33
C ARG A 164 -19.51 12.15 -4.38
N GLU A 165 -18.50 11.95 -3.54
CA GLU A 165 -18.00 12.98 -2.61
C GLU A 165 -17.41 14.17 -3.37
N LEU A 166 -16.61 13.92 -4.41
CA LEU A 166 -16.06 14.97 -5.27
C LEU A 166 -17.17 15.74 -6.00
N TYR A 167 -18.14 15.02 -6.57
CA TYR A 167 -19.28 15.62 -7.27
C TYR A 167 -20.12 16.48 -6.33
N HIS A 168 -20.47 15.96 -5.16
CA HIS A 168 -21.22 16.70 -4.16
C HIS A 168 -20.46 17.95 -3.70
N ARG A 169 -19.16 17.83 -3.41
CA ARG A 169 -18.34 18.94 -2.90
C ARG A 169 -18.18 20.07 -3.92
N PHE A 170 -17.97 19.75 -5.20
CA PHE A 170 -17.63 20.76 -6.21
C PHE A 170 -18.78 21.15 -7.13
N GLU A 171 -19.65 20.22 -7.51
CA GLU A 171 -20.74 20.50 -8.45
C GLU A 171 -22.03 20.91 -7.73
N VAL A 172 -22.33 20.29 -6.58
CA VAL A 172 -23.52 20.63 -5.79
C VAL A 172 -23.24 21.81 -4.85
N LEU A 173 -22.23 21.69 -3.99
CA LEU A 173 -21.90 22.73 -3.00
C LEU A 173 -21.07 23.88 -3.55
N ARG A 174 -20.56 23.78 -4.79
CA ARG A 174 -19.73 24.80 -5.45
C ARG A 174 -18.53 25.26 -4.62
N LYS A 175 -17.93 24.36 -3.84
CA LYS A 175 -16.70 24.69 -3.09
C LYS A 175 -15.54 24.96 -4.05
N PRO A 176 -14.56 25.81 -3.67
CA PRO A 176 -13.34 26.00 -4.44
C PRO A 176 -12.62 24.67 -4.67
N ARG A 177 -12.17 24.41 -5.90
CA ARG A 177 -11.43 23.19 -6.24
C ARG A 177 -10.04 23.23 -5.62
N ASN A 178 -9.80 22.35 -4.67
CA ASN A 178 -8.52 22.17 -3.97
C ASN A 178 -7.96 20.74 -4.08
N ILE A 179 -8.41 20.00 -5.09
CA ILE A 179 -8.07 18.59 -5.28
C ILE A 179 -7.44 18.38 -6.65
N ARG A 180 -6.39 17.56 -6.70
CA ARG A 180 -5.76 17.13 -7.94
C ARG A 180 -5.65 15.61 -7.98
N LEU A 181 -6.22 15.02 -9.02
CA LEU A 181 -6.07 13.61 -9.35
C LEU A 181 -4.98 13.49 -10.42
N LEU A 182 -3.92 12.74 -10.10
CA LEU A 182 -2.66 12.74 -10.84
C LEU A 182 -2.26 11.30 -11.22
N PRO A 183 -3.00 10.64 -12.13
CA PRO A 183 -2.61 9.33 -12.67
C PRO A 183 -1.41 9.46 -13.62
N SER A 184 -0.87 8.33 -14.07
CA SER A 184 0.27 8.22 -14.99
C SER A 184 1.53 8.94 -14.52
N ARG A 185 1.75 9.06 -13.21
CA ARG A 185 2.85 9.83 -12.64
C ARG A 185 3.64 9.06 -11.60
N SER A 186 4.96 9.04 -11.76
CA SER A 186 5.90 8.49 -10.78
C SER A 186 6.59 9.61 -10.02
N VAL A 187 6.61 9.53 -8.69
CA VAL A 187 7.44 10.41 -7.86
C VAL A 187 8.88 9.94 -7.96
N THR A 188 9.72 10.67 -8.67
CA THR A 188 11.12 10.33 -8.94
C THR A 188 12.07 10.97 -7.94
N THR A 189 11.68 12.09 -7.32
CA THR A 189 12.50 12.78 -6.34
C THR A 189 11.63 13.40 -5.24
N LEU A 190 12.14 13.34 -4.01
CA LEU A 190 11.57 13.98 -2.85
C LEU A 190 12.65 14.81 -2.14
N GLU A 191 12.49 16.12 -2.12
CA GLU A 191 13.43 17.06 -1.49
C GLU A 191 12.75 17.81 -0.36
N SER A 192 13.48 18.05 0.73
CA SER A 192 13.02 18.95 1.78
C SER A 192 12.99 20.39 1.26
N SER A 193 11.91 21.11 1.54
CA SER A 193 11.72 22.50 1.14
C SER A 193 11.08 23.27 2.29
N GLY A 194 11.92 23.84 3.18
CA GLY A 194 11.46 24.52 4.39
C GLY A 194 10.68 23.57 5.31
N PRO A 195 9.45 23.89 5.72
CA PRO A 195 8.63 23.00 6.55
C PRO A 195 7.95 21.87 5.76
N GLY A 196 8.13 21.82 4.44
CA GLY A 196 7.41 20.90 3.56
C GLY A 196 8.31 20.12 2.61
N TRP A 197 7.69 19.56 1.58
CA TRP A 197 8.35 18.70 0.60
C TRP A 197 8.14 19.23 -0.81
N LYS A 198 9.19 19.12 -1.62
CA LYS A 198 9.13 19.31 -3.07
C LYS A 198 9.21 17.95 -3.73
N LEU A 199 8.19 17.62 -4.52
CA LEU A 199 8.10 16.35 -5.26
C LEU A 199 8.38 16.63 -6.73
N LEU A 200 9.32 15.89 -7.32
CA LEU A 200 9.46 15.79 -8.77
C LEU A 200 8.71 14.55 -9.24
N MET A 201 7.89 14.75 -10.28
CA MET A 201 7.06 13.71 -10.86
C MET A 201 7.32 13.63 -12.36
N GLU A 202 7.46 12.41 -12.86
CA GLU A 202 7.54 12.12 -14.29
C GLU A 202 6.18 11.63 -14.76
N HIS A 203 5.64 12.23 -15.83
CA HIS A 203 4.45 11.72 -16.50
C HIS A 203 4.85 10.64 -17.51
N HIS A 204 4.20 9.49 -17.46
CA HIS A 204 4.48 8.35 -18.36
C HIS A 204 4.07 8.57 -19.83
N LEU A 205 3.64 9.78 -20.18
CA LEU A 205 3.28 10.16 -21.56
C LEU A 205 4.19 11.27 -22.10
N ASP A 206 5.11 11.80 -21.27
CA ASP A 206 6.07 12.83 -21.68
C ASP A 206 7.37 12.21 -22.27
N GLN A 207 7.36 10.89 -22.53
CA GLN A 207 8.46 10.12 -23.11
C GLN A 207 8.36 10.02 -24.63
#